data_AF-A0A2R4FUP4-F1
#
_entry.id   AF-A0A2R4FUP4-F1
#
_cell.length_a   1.000
_cell.length_b   1.000
_cell.length_c   1.000
_cell.angle_alpha   90.00
_cell.angle_beta   90.00
_cell.angle_gamma   90.00
#
_symmetry.space_group_name_H-M   'P 1'
#
loop_
_entity.id
_entity.type
_entity.pdbx_description
1 polymer ?
#
loop_
_entity_poly.entity_id
_entity_poly.type
_entity_poly.pdbx_seq_one_letter_code
_entity_poly.pdbx_strand_id
1 'polypeptide(L)' 'MIASLLCPILTLVTLGYLGVCTVSAFGACRRCHGAGRGRTYRHCNRCDGTGRRIRIGRHLWNEIPREHRNGTR' A
#
# COMPACT_ATOMS: atom_id res chain seq x y z
N MET A 1 -31.56 -9.98 -19.32
CA MET A 1 -31.37 -8.60 -18.84
C MET A 1 -30.63 -8.48 -17.52
N ILE A 2 -30.71 -9.46 -16.59
CA ILE A 2 -30.06 -9.38 -15.26
C ILE A 2 -28.52 -9.45 -15.35
N ALA A 3 -27.98 -10.22 -16.30
CA ALA A 3 -26.53 -10.39 -16.48
C ALA A 3 -25.77 -9.09 -16.82
N SER A 4 -26.40 -8.17 -17.56
CA SER A 4 -25.77 -6.89 -17.96
C SER A 4 -25.53 -5.93 -16.79
N LEU A 5 -26.28 -6.06 -15.69
CA LEU A 5 -26.11 -5.24 -14.48
C LEU A 5 -25.09 -5.85 -13.51
N LEU A 6 -24.94 -7.18 -13.50
CA LEU A 6 -23.98 -7.88 -12.62
C LEU A 6 -22.52 -7.59 -12.99
N CYS A 7 -22.20 -7.58 -14.29
CA CYS A 7 -20.84 -7.33 -14.77
C CYS A 7 -20.23 -5.99 -14.32
N PRO A 8 -20.89 -4.82 -14.51
CA PRO A 8 -20.34 -3.53 -14.09
C PRO A 8 -20.22 -3.41 -12.56
N ILE A 9 -21.17 -3.99 -11.82
CA ILE A 9 -21.12 -3.98 -10.35
C ILE A 9 -19.91 -4.79 -9.86
N LEU A 10 -19.68 -5.97 -10.42
CA LEU A 10 -18.56 -6.82 -10.04
C LEU A 10 -17.21 -6.15 -10.34
N THR A 11 -17.11 -5.48 -11.49
CA THR A 11 -15.88 -4.74 -11.86
C THR A 11 -15.66 -3.54 -10.96
N LEU A 12 -16.70 -2.76 -10.64
CA LEU A 12 -16.58 -1.64 -9.69
C LEU A 12 -16.16 -2.10 -8.29
N VAL A 13 -16.72 -3.20 -7.79
CA VAL A 13 -16.32 -3.78 -6.49
C VAL A 13 -14.88 -4.27 -6.53
N THR A 14 -14.47 -4.94 -7.61
CA THR A 14 -13.11 -5.46 -7.76
C THR A 14 -12.08 -4.32 -7.85
N LEU A 15 -12.36 -3.30 -8.66
CA LEU A 15 -11.52 -2.09 -8.78
C LEU A 15 -11.50 -1.28 -7.49
N GLY A 16 -12.64 -1.14 -6.80
CA GLY A 16 -12.73 -0.50 -5.50
C GLY A 16 -11.92 -1.24 -4.44
N TYR A 17 -11.98 -2.58 -4.42
CA TYR A 17 -11.19 -3.41 -3.52
C TYR A 17 -9.68 -3.30 -3.80
N LEU A 18 -9.28 -3.28 -5.07
CA LEU A 18 -7.89 -3.02 -5.48
C LEU A 18 -7.45 -1.60 -5.09
N GLY A 19 -8.33 -0.61 -5.24
CA GLY A 19 -8.13 0.76 -4.79
C GLY A 19 -7.91 0.85 -3.28
N VAL A 20 -8.75 0.19 -2.49
CA VAL A 20 -8.58 0.14 -1.03
C VAL A 20 -7.32 -0.63 -0.64
N CYS A 21 -6.99 -1.73 -1.33
CA CYS A 21 -5.73 -2.46 -1.11
C CYS A 21 -4.49 -1.61 -1.39
N THR A 22 -4.56 -0.73 -2.39
CA THR A 22 -3.45 0.17 -2.76
C THR A 22 -3.37 1.41 -1.87
N VAL A 23 -4.51 1.98 -1.45
CA VAL A 23 -4.58 3.17 -0.57
C VAL A 23 -4.35 2.81 0.90
N SER A 24 -4.88 1.69 1.38
CA SER A 24 -4.67 1.17 2.75
C SER A 24 -3.27 0.53 2.93
N ALA A 25 -2.30 0.91 2.11
CA ALA A 25 -0.94 0.40 2.19
C ALA A 25 -0.12 0.99 3.35
N PHE A 26 -0.68 1.93 4.14
CA PHE A 26 -0.05 2.50 5.34
C PHE A 26 -0.82 2.11 6.57
N GLY A 27 -0.36 1.07 7.26
CA GLY A 27 -0.72 0.91 8.67
C GLY A 27 0.10 1.88 9.53
N ALA A 28 -0.43 2.33 10.66
CA ALA A 28 0.41 2.98 11.67
C ALA A 28 1.47 1.97 12.15
N CYS A 29 2.73 2.41 12.27
CA CYS A 29 3.76 1.54 12.82
C CYS A 29 3.42 1.18 14.27
N ARG A 30 3.25 -0.11 14.59
CA ARG A 30 2.88 -0.58 15.95
C ARG A 30 3.86 -0.16 17.05
N ARG A 31 5.09 0.22 16.69
CA ARG A 31 6.15 0.59 17.64
C ARG A 31 6.13 2.07 18.01
N CYS A 32 5.78 2.95 17.07
CA CYS A 32 5.73 4.40 17.28
C CYS A 32 4.32 4.98 17.13
N HIS A 33 3.31 4.15 16.91
CA HIS A 33 1.90 4.53 16.74
C HIS A 33 1.67 5.64 15.71
N GLY A 34 2.48 5.70 14.65
CA GLY A 34 2.37 6.76 13.65
C GLY A 34 3.29 7.97 13.87
N ALA A 35 3.97 8.08 15.01
CA ALA A 35 4.77 9.25 15.36
C ALA A 35 6.09 9.37 14.59
N GLY A 36 6.58 8.28 13.96
CA GLY A 36 7.87 8.26 13.23
C GLY A 36 9.11 8.24 14.12
N ARG A 37 8.99 8.55 15.41
CA ARG A 37 10.09 8.64 16.38
C ARG A 37 9.86 7.68 17.55
N GLY A 38 10.95 7.11 18.07
CA GLY A 38 10.95 6.32 19.29
C GLY A 38 11.02 7.20 20.55
N ARG A 39 11.06 6.57 21.74
CA ARG A 39 11.14 7.27 23.04
C ARG A 39 12.37 8.19 23.19
N THR A 40 13.46 7.90 22.48
CA THR A 40 14.75 8.62 22.60
C THR A 40 14.96 9.65 21.48
N TYR A 41 13.90 10.27 20.95
CA TYR A 41 13.94 11.21 19.80
C TYR A 41 14.56 10.70 18.49
N ARG A 42 15.17 9.50 18.48
CA ARG A 42 15.64 8.82 17.27
C ARG A 42 14.47 8.37 16.40
N HIS A 43 14.69 8.40 15.08
CA HIS A 43 13.80 7.78 14.11
C HIS A 43 13.55 6.31 14.50
N CYS A 44 12.30 5.87 14.32
CA CYS A 44 11.96 4.49 14.67
C CYS A 44 12.59 3.52 13.64
N ASN A 45 13.57 2.71 14.07
CA ASN A 45 14.27 1.72 13.22
C ASN A 45 13.34 0.71 12.52
N ARG A 46 12.10 0.53 12.99
CA ARG A 46 11.15 -0.41 12.39
C ARG A 46 10.39 0.19 11.20
N CYS A 47 10.33 1.50 11.09
CA CYS A 47 9.70 2.20 9.97
C CYS A 47 10.64 3.24 9.34
N ASP A 48 11.93 3.22 9.66
CA ASP A 48 12.94 4.23 9.27
C ASP A 48 12.43 5.68 9.32
N GLY A 49 11.81 6.06 10.45
CA GLY A 49 11.36 7.44 10.61
C GLY A 49 10.02 7.79 9.96
N THR A 50 9.50 6.97 9.05
CA THR A 50 8.28 7.29 8.28
C THR A 50 6.98 7.26 9.09
N GLY A 51 6.99 6.63 10.27
CA GLY A 51 5.80 6.43 11.11
C GLY A 51 4.79 5.44 10.54
N ARG A 52 5.01 4.92 9.34
CA ARG A 52 4.06 4.08 8.59
C ARG A 52 4.66 2.70 8.36
N ARG A 53 3.84 1.66 8.43
CA ARG A 53 4.17 0.30 8.02
C ARG A 53 3.66 0.11 6.59
N ILE A 54 4.57 -0.22 5.69
CA ILE A 54 4.25 -0.59 4.31
C ILE A 54 3.51 -1.93 4.32
N ARG A 55 2.27 -1.99 3.83
CA ARG A 55 1.59 -3.25 3.49
C ARG A 55 1.91 -3.64 2.04
N ILE A 56 1.70 -4.92 1.73
CA ILE A 56 2.01 -5.58 0.45
C ILE A 56 1.57 -4.77 -0.78
N GLY A 57 0.44 -4.04 -0.70
CA GLY A 57 -0.04 -3.20 -1.81
C GLY A 57 0.93 -2.12 -2.30
N ARG A 58 1.76 -1.52 -1.43
CA ARG A 58 2.80 -0.56 -1.89
C ARG A 58 4.10 -1.24 -2.29
N HIS A 59 4.36 -2.48 -1.85
CA HIS A 59 5.49 -3.26 -2.37
C HIS A 59 5.29 -3.48 -3.86
N LEU A 60 4.09 -3.91 -4.27
CA LEU A 60 3.74 -4.10 -5.67
C LEU A 60 3.96 -2.84 -6.51
N TRP A 61 3.57 -1.67 -6.00
CA TRP A 61 3.80 -0.40 -6.72
C TRP A 61 5.27 0.02 -6.79
N ASN A 62 6.10 -0.41 -5.84
CA ASN A 62 7.54 -0.15 -5.85
C ASN A 62 8.31 -1.17 -6.70
N GLU A 63 7.78 -2.39 -6.86
CA GLU A 63 8.31 -3.43 -7.74
C GLU A 63 8.15 -3.03 -9.22
N ILE A 64 6.96 -2.57 -9.62
CA ILE A 64 6.63 -2.21 -11.03
C ILE A 64 7.70 -1.32 -11.72
N PRO A 65 8.15 -0.20 -11.12
CA PRO A 65 9.19 0.62 -11.75
C PRO A 65 10.58 -0.02 -11.74
N ARG A 66 10.85 -1.00 -10.86
CA ARG A 66 12.12 -1.75 -10.86
C ARG A 66 12.17 -2.73 -12.03
N GLU A 67 11.06 -3.41 -12.33
CA GLU A 67 10.96 -4.30 -13.49
C GLU A 67 11.06 -3.51 -14.81
N HIS A 68 10.40 -2.36 -14.90
CA HIS A 68 10.49 -1.48 -16.07
C HIS A 68 11.92 -0.96 -16.34
N ARG A 69 12.71 -0.72 -15.28
CA ARG A 69 14.12 -0.33 -15.41
C ARG A 69 15.03 -1.51 -15.77
N ASN A 70 14.67 -2.72 -15.36
CA ASN A 70 15.46 -3.92 -15.67
C ASN A 70 15.24 -4.40 -17.12
N GLY A 71 14.07 -4.14 -17.70
CA GLY A 71 13.78 -4.42 -19.12
C GLY A 71 14.34 -3.38 -20.11
N THR A 72 14.92 -2.29 -19.62
CA THR A 72 15.54 -1.22 -20.45
C THR A 72 17.07 -1.31 -20.48
N ARG A 73 17.66 -2.43 -20.02
CA ARG A 73 19.12 -2.68 -20.02
C ARG A 73 19.49 -3.87 -20.89
#